data_AF-A0A256WL24-F1
#
_entry.id   AF-A0A256WL24-F1
#
_cell.length_a   1.000
_cell.length_b   1.000
_cell.length_c   1.000
_cell.angle_alpha   90.00
_cell.angle_beta   90.00
_cell.angle_gamma   90.00
#
_symmetry.space_group_name_H-M   'P 1'
#
loop_
_entity.id
_entity.type
_entity.pdbx_description
1 polymer ?
#
loop_
_entity_poly.entity_id
_entity_poly.type
_entity_poly.pdbx_seq_one_letter_code
_entity_poly.pdbx_strand_id
1 'polypeptide(L)' 'MLYNHILKFDDILLEVVRVMSPQYFVTDPKSNQMNQQLLGMWVHHLGADRVVRKEGKILICKVIEDAIIVE' A
#
# COMPACT_ATOMS: atom_id res chain seq x y z
N MET A 1 -16.87 10.63 -4.15
CA MET A 1 -17.32 9.24 -3.93
C MET A 1 -16.36 8.60 -2.95
N LEU A 2 -16.83 8.25 -1.75
CA LEU A 2 -16.03 7.48 -0.79
C LEU A 2 -15.99 6.04 -1.28
N TYR A 3 -14.89 5.62 -1.87
CA TYR A 3 -14.64 4.21 -2.13
C TYR A 3 -14.16 3.61 -0.81
N ASN A 4 -14.92 2.70 -0.20
CA ASN A 4 -14.41 1.90 0.89
C ASN A 4 -13.32 0.97 0.33
N HIS A 5 -12.08 1.34 0.61
CA HIS A 5 -10.85 0.91 -0.02
C HIS A 5 -10.32 -0.42 0.56
N ILE A 6 -11.18 -1.36 0.93
CA ILE A 6 -10.76 -2.62 1.56
C ILE A 6 -10.39 -3.64 0.49
N LEU A 7 -9.26 -4.32 0.66
CA LEU A 7 -8.81 -5.42 -0.20
C LEU A 7 -8.38 -6.61 0.66
N LYS A 8 -8.68 -7.82 0.18
CA LYS A 8 -8.13 -9.05 0.75
C LYS A 8 -6.88 -9.44 -0.02
N PHE A 9 -5.75 -9.62 0.67
CA PHE A 9 -4.47 -10.02 0.09
C PHE A 9 -3.77 -11.02 1.02
N ASP A 10 -3.49 -12.22 0.53
CA ASP A 10 -2.91 -13.34 1.30
C ASP A 10 -3.63 -13.58 2.64
N ASP A 11 -4.96 -13.66 2.59
CA ASP A 11 -5.85 -13.81 3.75
C ASP A 11 -5.86 -12.65 4.77
N ILE A 12 -5.13 -11.58 4.53
CA ILE A 12 -5.15 -10.37 5.34
C ILE A 12 -6.11 -9.35 4.72
N LEU A 13 -6.96 -8.74 5.55
CA LEU A 13 -7.76 -7.58 5.16
C LEU A 13 -6.92 -6.31 5.29
N LEU A 14 -6.89 -5.53 4.23
CA LEU A 14 -6.10 -4.31 4.14
C LEU A 14 -6.99 -3.14 3.74
N GLU A 15 -6.82 -2.00 4.38
CA GLU A 15 -7.39 -0.73 3.97
C GLU A 15 -6.39 0.01 3.06
N VAL A 16 -6.77 0.36 1.82
CA VAL A 16 -5.94 1.22 0.96
C VAL A 16 -6.02 2.66 1.45
N VAL A 17 -4.90 3.14 1.98
CA VAL A 17 -4.72 4.54 2.38
C VAL A 17 -4.41 5.40 1.16
N ARG A 18 -3.65 4.88 0.19
CA ARG A 18 -3.26 5.62 -1.02
C ARG A 18 -3.03 4.72 -2.22
N VAL A 19 -3.47 5.18 -3.39
CA VAL A 19 -3.15 4.60 -4.70
C VAL A 19 -2.16 5.50 -5.43
N MET A 20 -1.09 4.93 -5.96
CA MET A 20 -0.05 5.66 -6.69
C MET A 20 0.38 4.95 -7.97
N SER A 21 0.87 5.73 -8.93
CA SER A 21 1.52 5.17 -10.11
C SER A 21 2.92 4.63 -9.72
N PRO A 22 3.33 3.45 -10.22
CA PRO A 22 4.69 2.95 -10.11
C PRO A 22 5.78 3.95 -10.52
N GLN A 23 5.48 4.82 -11.49
CA GLN A 23 6.44 5.78 -12.05
C GLN A 23 6.97 6.78 -11.01
N TYR A 24 6.21 7.07 -9.94
CA TYR A 24 6.69 7.93 -8.85
C TYR A 24 7.89 7.32 -8.08
N PHE A 25 8.09 6.00 -8.20
CA PHE A 25 9.09 5.27 -7.45
C PHE A 25 10.24 4.76 -8.32
N VAL A 26 10.23 5.00 -9.64
CA VAL A 26 11.34 4.66 -10.52
C VAL A 26 12.23 5.91 -10.64
N THR A 27 13.33 5.94 -9.90
CA THR A 27 14.21 7.13 -9.82
C THR A 27 15.37 7.09 -10.81
N ASP A 28 15.75 5.91 -11.30
CA ASP A 28 16.66 5.76 -12.43
C ASP A 28 15.85 5.24 -13.64
N PRO A 29 15.62 6.06 -14.68
CA PRO A 29 14.88 5.68 -15.88
C PRO A 29 15.50 4.51 -16.66
N LYS A 30 16.80 4.24 -16.46
CA LYS A 30 17.52 3.11 -17.07
C LYS A 30 17.37 1.84 -16.25
N SER A 31 16.93 1.94 -15.00
CA SER A 31 16.63 0.80 -14.14
C SER A 31 15.12 0.53 -14.14
N ASN A 32 14.73 -0.74 -14.17
CA ASN A 32 13.34 -1.12 -13.90
C ASN A 32 13.09 -1.35 -12.40
N GLN A 33 13.93 -0.77 -11.54
CA GLN A 33 13.88 -0.97 -10.10
C GLN A 33 13.12 0.17 -9.42
N MET A 34 12.26 -0.20 -8.46
CA MET A 34 11.61 0.75 -7.60
C MET A 34 12.53 1.14 -6.45
N ASN A 35 12.57 2.43 -6.15
CA ASN A 35 13.22 2.99 -4.98
C ASN A 35 12.48 2.56 -3.72
N GLN A 36 12.98 1.50 -3.08
CA GLN A 36 12.39 0.93 -1.86
C GLN A 36 12.42 1.89 -0.68
N GLN A 37 13.44 2.76 -0.61
CA GLN A 37 13.55 3.76 0.45
C GLN A 37 12.42 4.80 0.33
N LEU A 38 12.15 5.28 -0.89
CA LEU A 38 11.05 6.22 -1.14
C LEU A 38 9.69 5.58 -0.83
N LEU A 39 9.49 4.31 -1.18
CA LEU A 39 8.30 3.55 -0.80
C LEU A 39 8.14 3.51 0.73
N GLY A 40 9.21 3.16 1.46
CA GLY A 40 9.21 3.12 2.93
C GLY A 40 8.92 4.47 3.57
N MET A 41 9.47 5.56 3.02
CA MET A 41 9.16 6.92 3.47
C MET A 41 7.68 7.26 3.35
N TRP A 42 7.04 6.87 2.23
CA TRP A 42 5.61 7.08 2.04
C TRP A 42 4.75 6.25 2.98
N VAL A 43 5.11 4.98 3.21
CA VAL A 43 4.44 4.11 4.19
C VAL A 43 4.49 4.76 5.57
N HIS A 44 5.68 5.20 6.01
CA HIS A 44 5.86 5.86 7.31
C HIS A 44 5.09 7.18 7.41
N HIS A 45 5.19 8.05 6.40
CA HIS A 45 4.52 9.34 6.36
C HIS A 45 2.99 9.23 6.46
N LEU A 46 2.41 8.18 5.85
CA LEU A 46 0.98 7.92 5.88
C LEU A 46 0.53 7.09 7.09
N GLY A 47 1.46 6.69 7.97
CA GLY A 47 1.19 5.80 9.10
C GLY A 47 0.59 4.47 8.66
N ALA A 48 0.99 3.97 7.49
CA ALA A 48 0.54 2.72 6.91
C ALA A 48 1.49 1.56 7.26
N ASP A 49 1.09 0.34 6.92
CA ASP A 49 1.83 -0.87 7.33
C ASP A 49 2.60 -1.50 6.18
N ARG A 50 2.04 -1.47 4.96
CA ARG A 50 2.64 -2.18 3.82
C ARG A 50 2.29 -1.60 2.46
N VAL A 51 3.01 -2.11 1.46
CA VAL A 51 2.78 -1.83 0.04
C VAL A 51 2.30 -3.10 -0.67
N VAL A 52 1.29 -2.97 -1.51
CA VAL A 52 0.78 -4.03 -2.40
C VAL A 52 0.83 -3.53 -3.85
N ARG A 53 1.32 -4.37 -4.77
CA ARG A 53 1.23 -4.10 -6.21
C ARG A 53 0.05 -4.85 -6.79
N LYS A 54 -0.93 -4.13 -7.34
CA LYS A 54 -2.13 -4.71 -7.94
C LYS A 54 -2.55 -3.87 -9.14
N GLU A 55 -2.93 -4.52 -10.24
CA GLU A 55 -3.45 -3.85 -11.46
C GLU A 55 -2.55 -2.72 -11.99
N GLY A 56 -1.23 -2.93 -11.94
CA GLY A 56 -0.25 -1.92 -12.38
C GLY A 56 -0.18 -0.68 -11.49
N LYS A 57 -0.76 -0.71 -10.30
CA LYS A 57 -0.70 0.35 -9.28
C LYS A 57 0.12 -0.09 -8.07
N ILE A 58 0.58 0.91 -7.33
CA ILE A 58 1.11 0.78 -5.98
C ILE A 58 0.02 1.19 -5.01
N LEU A 59 -0.35 0.28 -4.11
CA LEU A 59 -1.31 0.50 -3.04
C LEU A 59 -0.53 0.57 -1.73
N ILE A 60 -0.66 1.69 -1.03
CA ILE A 60 -0.16 1.84 0.34
C ILE A 60 -1.31 1.52 1.27
N CYS A 61 -1.12 0.55 2.15
CA CYS A 61 -2.21 -0.07 2.89
C CYS A 61 -1.92 -0.16 4.39
N LYS A 62 -2.98 -0.06 5.19
CA LYS A 62 -2.99 -0.47 6.59
C LYS A 62 -3.56 -1.89 6.71
N VAL A 63 -3.04 -2.66 7.66
CA VAL A 63 -3.63 -3.92 8.07
C VAL A 63 -4.87 -3.61 8.91
N ILE A 64 -5.99 -4.21 8.53
CA ILE A 64 -7.17 -4.22 9.37
C ILE A 64 -6.97 -5.40 10.31
N GLU A 65 -6.69 -5.11 11.59
CA GLU A 65 -6.69 -6.15 12.61
C GLU A 65 -8.11 -6.71 12.75
N ASP A 66 -8.24 -8.04 12.72
CA ASP A 66 -9.54 -8.67 12.99
C ASP A 66 -9.99 -8.28 14.40
N ALA A 67 -11.17 -7.68 14.50
CA ALA A 67 -11.73 -7.30 15.78
C ALA A 67 -11.95 -8.57 16.62
N ILE A 68 -11.31 -8.63 17.80
CA ILE A 68 -11.63 -9.63 18.81
C ILE A 68 -13.01 -9.27 19.36
N ILE A 69 -13.99 -10.16 19.19
CA ILE A 69 -15.25 -10.06 19.94
C ILE A 69 -14.90 -10.33 21.40
N VAL A 70 -15.01 -9.31 22.25
CA VAL A 70 -14.85 -9.45 23.70
C VAL A 70 -16.22 -9.81 24.27
N GLU A 71 -16.33 -10.97 24.92
CA GLU A 71 -17.48 -11.35 25.76
C GLU A 71 -17.46 -10.65 27.12
#